data_AF-A0A953EHS2-F1
#
_entry.id   AF-A0A953EHS2-F1
#
_cell.length_a   1.000
_cell.length_b   1.000
_cell.length_c   1.000
_cell.angle_alpha   90.00
_cell.angle_beta   90.00
_cell.angle_gamma   90.00
#
_symmetry.space_group_name_H-M   'P 1'
#
loop_
_entity.id
_entity.type
_entity.pdbx_description
1 polymer ?
#
loop_
_entity_poly.entity_id
_entity_poly.type
_entity_poly.pdbx_seq_one_letter_code
_entity_poly.pdbx_strand_id
1 'polypeptide(L)'
;EWNLPPLPTPFGEVEGLRAKLEWSGDALRDERGGYPRTLTGLRGKAASRLNFGLQWQPNPWLDAGIHFIHGTDLLLRLSLRMDPARPPGFPHPAPPAMAPRPAAADPAGLAKALRRAGFRPSGFAIKDGEARITVEGGRYATLPQVAGRVARAAQPFLPPEVGRLRVEWQRQGVTVARLVLLRQAMEAAATGRGSAEEVLASASLLPAEGTAPNPSLSWGIEPRFALQLGDPKTGVRWQTGAAVGARLGLGHGFALAGSLAQAVAGNLDKGLPSDSQLPHVRSDYARYAREGKTSIPALYAERIWTPAPDWFARLTAGLLEPMFAGVSGEVLWRPVDRPYAIGLDLNWVAQREYRQRFSTLGYSVATGHLSLYADLPVWNLYAVLRAGRYLAGDWG
;
A
#
# COMPACT_ATOMS: atom_id res chain seq x y z
N GLU A 1 -30.15 -22.92 12.28
CA GLU A 1 -29.44 -21.79 11.64
C GLU A 1 -30.42 -21.09 10.73
N TRP A 2 -30.41 -19.75 10.72
CA TRP A 2 -31.36 -18.93 9.98
C TRP A 2 -30.63 -17.81 9.25
N ASN A 3 -30.94 -17.63 7.96
CA ASN A 3 -30.57 -16.42 7.25
C ASN A 3 -31.44 -15.27 7.74
N LEU A 4 -30.82 -14.18 8.18
CA LEU A 4 -31.54 -12.99 8.58
C LEU A 4 -31.82 -12.12 7.34
N PRO A 5 -32.97 -11.43 7.30
CA PRO A 5 -33.21 -10.43 6.27
C PRO A 5 -32.18 -9.28 6.37
N PRO A 6 -32.02 -8.48 5.29
CA PRO A 6 -31.21 -7.27 5.34
C PRO A 6 -31.58 -6.41 6.54
N LEU A 7 -30.57 -6.01 7.32
CA LEU A 7 -30.73 -5.20 8.52
C LEU A 7 -30.37 -3.75 8.20
N PRO A 8 -31.31 -2.79 8.28
CA PRO A 8 -31.02 -1.39 8.02
C PRO A 8 -30.15 -0.80 9.14
N THR A 9 -29.07 -0.11 8.76
CA THR A 9 -28.19 0.60 9.70
C THR A 9 -27.94 2.03 9.23
N PRO A 10 -27.41 2.93 10.10
CA PRO A 10 -27.01 4.28 9.71
C PRO A 10 -25.97 4.34 8.58
N PHE A 11 -25.33 3.22 8.26
CA PHE A 11 -24.26 3.11 7.25
C PHE A 11 -24.71 2.35 5.99
N GLY A 12 -26.00 2.02 5.87
CA GLY A 12 -26.57 1.23 4.78
C GLY A 12 -27.19 -0.09 5.28
N GLU A 13 -27.73 -0.87 4.35
CA GLU A 13 -28.26 -2.20 4.66
C GLU A 13 -27.12 -3.21 4.85
N VAL A 14 -27.21 -4.00 5.91
CA VAL A 14 -26.28 -5.09 6.21
C VAL A 14 -26.95 -6.40 5.78
N GLU A 15 -26.42 -6.98 4.71
CA GLU A 15 -26.84 -8.27 4.19
C GLU A 15 -25.87 -9.40 4.59
N GLY A 16 -26.29 -10.65 4.35
CA GLY A 16 -25.45 -11.83 4.55
C GLY A 16 -25.30 -12.26 6.01
N LEU A 17 -26.24 -11.87 6.88
CA LEU A 17 -26.25 -12.26 8.29
C LEU A 17 -26.92 -13.63 8.48
N ARG A 18 -26.32 -14.47 9.33
CA ARG A 18 -26.86 -15.77 9.73
C ARG A 18 -26.83 -15.90 11.25
N ALA A 19 -27.98 -16.25 11.83
CA ALA A 19 -28.07 -16.58 13.24
C ALA A 19 -28.00 -18.11 13.44
N LYS A 20 -27.23 -18.55 14.42
CA LYS A 20 -27.14 -19.96 14.84
C LYS A 20 -27.55 -20.08 16.29
N LEU A 21 -28.49 -20.97 16.56
CA LEU A 21 -28.77 -21.50 17.88
C LEU A 21 -28.44 -22.98 17.84
N GLU A 22 -27.68 -23.45 18.81
CA GLU A 22 -27.28 -24.84 18.91
C GLU A 22 -27.46 -25.31 20.35
N TRP A 23 -27.96 -26.53 20.52
CA TRP A 23 -27.94 -27.22 21.80
C TRP A 23 -26.85 -28.28 21.76
N SER A 24 -25.88 -28.15 22.66
CA SER A 24 -24.72 -29.03 22.74
C SER A 24 -24.93 -30.13 23.79
N GLY A 25 -24.71 -31.37 23.38
CA GLY A 25 -24.59 -32.51 24.30
C GLY A 25 -23.26 -32.52 25.07
N ASP A 26 -22.28 -31.77 24.58
CA ASP A 26 -20.94 -31.74 25.17
C ASP A 26 -20.96 -30.96 26.48
N ALA A 27 -20.62 -31.66 27.56
CA ALA A 27 -20.14 -31.05 28.78
C ALA A 27 -18.62 -31.03 28.70
N LEU A 28 -18.05 -30.10 27.90
CA LEU A 28 -16.59 -29.93 27.82
C LEU A 28 -16.04 -29.90 29.25
N ARG A 29 -15.28 -30.93 29.60
CA ARG A 29 -14.59 -31.10 30.87
C ARG A 29 -13.15 -31.30 30.47
N ASP A 30 -12.30 -30.34 30.83
CA ASP A 30 -10.95 -30.27 30.29
C ASP A 30 -10.11 -31.49 30.73
N GLU A 31 -9.71 -32.33 29.77
CA GLU A 31 -8.75 -33.43 29.96
C GLU A 31 -7.29 -32.95 29.85
N ARG A 32 -7.03 -31.67 29.46
CA ARG A 32 -5.68 -31.15 29.21
C ARG A 32 -4.95 -30.61 30.44
N GLY A 33 -5.11 -31.27 31.58
CA GLY A 33 -4.28 -31.01 32.75
C GLY A 33 -2.98 -31.81 32.67
N GLY A 34 -1.97 -31.31 31.94
CA GLY A 34 -0.60 -31.85 32.04
C GLY A 34 -0.10 -31.87 33.49
N TYR A 35 0.85 -32.76 33.81
CA TYR A 35 1.32 -32.98 35.19
C TYR A 35 2.43 -31.99 35.58
N PRO A 36 2.39 -31.35 36.76
CA PRO A 36 1.31 -31.39 37.76
C PRO A 36 0.10 -30.53 37.34
N ARG A 37 -1.09 -31.00 37.69
CA ARG A 37 -2.39 -30.51 37.21
C ARG A 37 -2.73 -29.13 37.81
N THR A 38 -2.34 -28.04 37.15
CA THR A 38 -2.72 -26.68 37.55
C THR A 38 -4.17 -26.38 37.14
N LEU A 39 -5.11 -26.44 38.10
CA LEU A 39 -6.55 -26.21 37.90
C LEU A 39 -6.98 -24.73 38.03
N THR A 40 -6.04 -23.82 38.27
CA THR A 40 -6.37 -22.41 38.55
C THR A 40 -6.46 -21.61 37.25
N GLY A 41 -7.68 -21.18 36.90
CA GLY A 41 -7.94 -20.17 35.87
C GLY A 41 -8.68 -20.63 34.61
N LEU A 42 -8.83 -21.94 34.39
CA LEU A 42 -9.54 -22.48 33.23
C LEU A 42 -10.97 -22.92 33.61
N ARG A 43 -11.96 -22.22 33.04
CA ARG A 43 -13.41 -22.42 33.26
C ARG A 43 -14.02 -23.36 32.21
N GLY A 44 -13.40 -24.49 31.92
CA GLY A 44 -13.96 -25.51 31.03
C GLY A 44 -15.14 -26.26 31.66
N LYS A 45 -16.17 -25.54 32.10
CA LYS A 45 -17.47 -26.09 32.54
C LYS A 45 -18.55 -25.36 31.76
N ALA A 46 -19.31 -26.09 30.96
CA ALA A 46 -20.48 -25.53 30.29
C ALA A 46 -21.54 -25.11 31.32
N ALA A 47 -21.70 -23.81 31.52
CA ALA A 47 -22.77 -23.24 32.34
C ALA A 47 -24.13 -23.34 31.65
N SER A 48 -24.13 -23.42 30.32
CA SER A 48 -25.31 -23.65 29.49
C SER A 48 -25.00 -24.66 28.40
N ARG A 49 -26.03 -25.41 27.98
CA ARG A 49 -25.96 -26.24 26.76
C ARG A 49 -26.37 -25.47 25.51
N LEU A 50 -26.88 -24.26 25.66
CA LEU A 50 -27.27 -23.40 24.55
C LEU A 50 -26.09 -22.55 24.09
N ASN A 51 -25.82 -22.61 22.80
CA ASN A 51 -24.81 -21.85 22.08
C ASN A 51 -25.50 -20.91 21.09
N PHE A 52 -25.04 -19.67 21.04
CA PHE A 52 -25.55 -18.64 20.13
C PHE A 52 -24.44 -18.18 19.21
N GLY A 53 -24.78 -17.92 17.96
CA GLY A 53 -23.83 -17.40 16.98
C GLY A 53 -24.50 -16.40 16.05
N LEU A 54 -23.77 -15.35 15.70
CA LEU A 54 -24.10 -14.47 14.60
C LEU A 54 -22.91 -14.48 13.64
N GLN A 55 -23.17 -14.87 12.41
CA GLN A 55 -22.21 -14.85 11.32
C GLN A 55 -22.59 -13.79 10.31
N TRP A 56 -21.59 -13.16 9.71
CA TRP A 56 -21.72 -12.15 8.69
C TRP A 56 -20.82 -12.53 7.51
N GLN A 57 -21.46 -12.75 6.37
CA GLN A 57 -20.80 -13.07 5.10
C GLN A 57 -21.28 -12.08 4.03
N PRO A 58 -20.75 -10.84 4.00
CA PRO A 58 -21.19 -9.81 3.07
C PRO A 58 -20.76 -10.06 1.62
N ASN A 59 -19.78 -10.95 1.42
CA ASN A 59 -19.23 -11.28 0.11
C ASN A 59 -18.61 -12.70 0.14
N PRO A 60 -18.20 -13.25 -1.01
CA PRO A 60 -17.67 -14.62 -1.07
C PRO A 60 -16.36 -14.85 -0.30
N TRP A 61 -15.60 -13.80 -0.01
CA TRP A 61 -14.25 -13.88 0.52
C TRP A 61 -14.12 -13.56 2.01
N LEU A 62 -15.11 -12.93 2.65
CA LEU A 62 -15.11 -12.62 4.07
C LEU A 62 -16.23 -13.37 4.80
N ASP A 63 -15.86 -14.12 5.85
CA ASP A 63 -16.79 -14.73 6.80
C ASP A 63 -16.32 -14.35 8.21
N ALA A 64 -17.09 -13.51 8.89
CA ALA A 64 -16.85 -13.09 10.26
C ALA A 64 -17.95 -13.64 11.16
N GLY A 65 -17.61 -14.02 12.38
CA GLY A 65 -18.58 -14.56 13.33
C GLY A 65 -18.28 -14.17 14.76
N ILE A 66 -19.34 -13.93 15.53
CA ILE A 66 -19.29 -13.83 16.99
C ILE A 66 -20.17 -14.94 17.56
N HIS A 67 -19.62 -15.69 18.50
CA HIS A 67 -20.30 -16.85 19.08
C HIS A 67 -20.20 -16.77 20.60
N PHE A 68 -21.31 -16.99 21.28
CA PHE A 68 -21.34 -17.18 22.72
C PHE A 68 -21.67 -18.64 22.99
N ILE A 69 -20.67 -19.40 23.42
CA ILE A 69 -20.79 -20.85 23.62
C ILE A 69 -20.72 -21.18 25.11
N HIS A 70 -21.41 -22.25 25.46
CA HIS A 70 -21.38 -22.88 26.78
C HIS A 70 -21.77 -21.97 27.96
N GLY A 71 -22.37 -20.81 27.67
CA GLY A 71 -22.75 -19.81 28.66
C GLY A 71 -21.57 -19.04 29.27
N THR A 72 -20.35 -19.25 28.79
CA THR A 72 -19.13 -18.73 29.42
C THR A 72 -18.17 -18.07 28.44
N ASP A 73 -18.15 -18.53 27.19
CA ASP A 73 -17.07 -18.21 26.28
C ASP A 73 -17.57 -17.40 25.09
N LEU A 74 -16.93 -16.25 24.87
CA LEU A 74 -17.14 -15.42 23.68
C LEU A 74 -16.03 -15.73 22.66
N LEU A 75 -16.42 -16.20 21.48
CA LEU A 75 -15.51 -16.53 20.39
C LEU A 75 -15.72 -15.55 19.25
N LEU A 76 -14.60 -15.12 18.68
CA LEU A 76 -14.56 -14.34 17.45
C LEU A 76 -13.92 -15.20 16.36
N ARG A 77 -14.60 -15.30 15.22
CA ARG A 77 -14.10 -15.98 14.03
C ARG A 77 -13.93 -14.96 12.92
N LEU A 78 -12.78 -15.00 12.27
CA LEU A 78 -12.54 -14.28 11.02
C LEU A 78 -11.92 -15.27 10.04
N SER A 79 -12.58 -15.45 8.89
CA SER A 79 -12.15 -16.35 7.83
C SER A 79 -12.11 -15.56 6.53
N LEU A 80 -10.95 -15.58 5.89
CA LEU A 80 -10.72 -14.96 4.59
C LEU A 80 -10.51 -16.07 3.56
N ARG A 81 -11.41 -16.18 2.60
CA ARG A 81 -11.27 -17.06 1.44
C ARG A 81 -10.67 -16.28 0.29
N MET A 82 -9.40 -16.56 0.00
CA MET A 82 -8.67 -15.93 -1.09
C MET A 82 -8.46 -16.95 -2.19
N ASP A 83 -9.07 -16.71 -3.35
CA ASP A 83 -8.71 -17.38 -4.60
C ASP A 83 -7.57 -16.57 -5.24
N PRO A 84 -6.33 -17.08 -5.33
CA PRO A 84 -5.23 -16.34 -5.95
C PRO A 84 -5.49 -15.97 -7.41
N ALA A 85 -6.33 -16.74 -8.13
CA ALA A 85 -6.71 -16.42 -9.51
C ALA A 85 -7.82 -15.35 -9.60
N ARG A 86 -8.58 -15.15 -8.51
CA ARG A 86 -9.65 -14.15 -8.38
C ARG A 86 -9.57 -13.48 -7.02
N PRO A 87 -8.51 -12.70 -6.77
CA PRO A 87 -8.31 -12.10 -5.47
C PRO A 87 -9.49 -11.18 -5.13
N PRO A 88 -9.87 -11.09 -3.84
CA PRO A 88 -10.87 -10.14 -3.38
C PRO A 88 -10.58 -8.73 -3.90
N GLY A 89 -11.54 -8.14 -4.60
CA GLY A 89 -11.40 -6.80 -5.18
C GLY A 89 -12.65 -5.97 -4.97
N PHE A 90 -12.47 -4.66 -4.75
CA PHE A 90 -13.57 -3.71 -4.83
C PHE A 90 -13.88 -3.42 -6.30
N PRO A 91 -15.16 -3.35 -6.70
CA PRO A 91 -15.52 -3.03 -8.07
C PRO A 91 -14.92 -1.67 -8.45
N HIS A 92 -14.16 -1.64 -9.55
CA HIS A 92 -13.66 -0.39 -10.10
C HIS A 92 -14.78 0.33 -10.85
N PRO A 93 -14.84 1.69 -10.81
CA PRO A 93 -15.76 2.43 -11.65
C PRO A 93 -15.60 2.03 -13.11
N ALA A 94 -16.69 1.97 -13.87
CA ALA A 94 -16.61 1.69 -15.31
C ALA A 94 -15.62 2.65 -15.99
N PRO A 95 -14.84 2.19 -16.99
CA PRO A 95 -13.99 3.08 -17.76
C PRO A 95 -14.85 4.15 -18.46
N PRO A 96 -14.34 5.38 -18.65
CA PRO A 96 -15.06 6.40 -19.41
C PRO A 96 -15.44 5.91 -20.81
N ALA A 97 -16.59 6.33 -21.31
CA ALA A 97 -17.01 6.03 -22.67
C ALA A 97 -16.07 6.71 -23.69
N MET A 98 -15.87 6.06 -24.84
CA MET A 98 -15.10 6.64 -25.94
C MET A 98 -16.00 7.58 -26.76
N ALA A 99 -15.93 8.88 -26.48
CA ALA A 99 -16.74 9.87 -27.18
C ALA A 99 -16.26 10.12 -28.64
N PRO A 100 -17.10 10.71 -29.51
CA PRO A 100 -16.65 11.20 -30.82
C PRO A 100 -15.52 12.23 -30.70
N ARG A 101 -14.72 12.38 -31.76
CA ARG A 101 -13.63 13.38 -31.79
C ARG A 101 -14.24 14.80 -31.82
N PRO A 102 -13.84 15.70 -30.90
CA PRO A 102 -14.21 17.11 -31.00
C PRO A 102 -13.49 17.78 -32.17
N ALA A 103 -13.97 18.96 -32.59
CA ALA A 103 -13.32 19.76 -33.62
C ALA A 103 -12.04 20.47 -33.13
N ALA A 104 -11.97 20.79 -31.84
CA ALA A 104 -10.87 21.52 -31.24
C ALA A 104 -10.43 20.88 -29.91
N ALA A 105 -9.21 21.20 -29.47
CA ALA A 105 -8.71 20.83 -28.16
C ALA A 105 -9.39 21.63 -27.06
N ASP A 106 -9.68 20.99 -25.91
CA ASP A 106 -10.13 21.68 -24.69
C ASP A 106 -9.29 21.20 -23.49
N PRO A 107 -8.12 21.83 -23.23
CA PRO A 107 -7.25 21.45 -22.13
C PRO A 107 -7.90 21.58 -20.74
N ALA A 108 -8.80 22.54 -20.56
CA ALA A 108 -9.47 22.78 -19.28
C ALA A 108 -10.50 21.67 -18.98
N GLY A 109 -11.30 21.31 -19.98
CA GLY A 109 -12.22 20.17 -19.93
C GLY A 109 -11.49 18.85 -19.72
N LEU A 110 -10.38 18.62 -20.42
CA LEU A 110 -9.50 17.47 -20.23
C LEU A 110 -9.05 17.33 -18.78
N ALA A 111 -8.51 18.41 -18.19
CA ALA A 111 -8.04 18.38 -16.81
C ALA A 111 -9.17 18.05 -15.83
N LYS A 112 -10.38 18.57 -16.05
CA LYS A 112 -11.57 18.25 -15.24
C LYS A 112 -12.00 16.79 -15.40
N ALA A 113 -11.97 16.25 -16.62
CA ALA A 113 -12.32 14.87 -16.90
C ALA A 113 -11.32 13.88 -16.28
N LEU A 114 -10.02 14.16 -16.35
CA LEU A 114 -8.98 13.35 -15.71
C LEU A 114 -9.14 13.32 -14.18
N ARG A 115 -9.46 14.46 -13.56
CA ARG A 115 -9.78 14.54 -12.11
C ARG A 115 -10.99 13.70 -11.75
N ARG A 116 -12.08 13.76 -12.54
CA ARG A 116 -13.27 12.91 -12.35
C ARG A 116 -12.95 11.42 -12.50
N ALA A 117 -12.02 11.07 -13.38
CA ALA A 117 -11.54 9.70 -13.57
C ALA A 117 -10.59 9.21 -12.45
N GLY A 118 -10.25 10.08 -11.50
CA GLY A 118 -9.44 9.76 -10.32
C GLY A 118 -7.94 10.06 -10.47
N PHE A 119 -7.54 10.81 -11.50
CA PHE A 119 -6.16 11.18 -11.77
C PHE A 119 -5.88 12.64 -11.44
N ARG A 120 -4.63 12.96 -11.13
CA ARG A 120 -4.16 14.34 -11.00
C ARG A 120 -3.36 14.70 -12.27
N PRO A 121 -3.91 15.51 -13.20
CA PRO A 121 -3.16 15.91 -14.38
C PRO A 121 -2.03 16.87 -13.97
N SER A 122 -0.81 16.58 -14.43
CA SER A 122 0.40 17.38 -14.16
C SER A 122 1.02 18.00 -15.42
N GLY A 123 0.64 17.54 -16.61
CA GLY A 123 1.11 18.08 -17.89
C GLY A 123 0.22 17.71 -19.07
N PHE A 124 0.11 18.62 -20.03
CA PHE A 124 -0.58 18.38 -21.30
C PHE A 124 0.10 19.18 -22.43
N ALA A 125 0.38 18.52 -23.55
CA ALA A 125 0.86 19.17 -24.77
C ALA A 125 0.44 18.37 -26.00
N ILE A 126 0.13 19.07 -27.10
CA ILE A 126 -0.05 18.46 -28.42
C ILE A 126 1.13 18.88 -29.30
N LYS A 127 1.81 17.91 -29.91
CA LYS A 127 2.89 18.15 -30.87
C LYS A 127 2.91 17.04 -31.92
N ASP A 128 3.06 17.38 -33.19
CA ASP A 128 3.24 16.41 -34.29
C ASP A 128 2.16 15.30 -34.33
N GLY A 129 0.89 15.68 -34.13
CA GLY A 129 -0.25 14.75 -34.10
C GLY A 129 -0.26 13.78 -32.89
N GLU A 130 0.55 14.05 -31.87
CA GLU A 130 0.61 13.31 -30.61
C GLU A 130 0.17 14.20 -29.43
N ALA A 131 -0.75 13.70 -28.62
CA ALA A 131 -1.09 14.30 -27.33
C ALA A 131 -0.28 13.63 -26.22
N ARG A 132 0.60 14.39 -25.57
CA ARG A 132 1.29 14.00 -24.35
C ARG A 132 0.44 14.39 -23.14
N ILE A 133 0.06 13.40 -22.35
CA ILE A 133 -0.79 13.55 -21.17
C ILE A 133 -0.05 12.96 -19.98
N THR A 134 0.34 13.82 -19.05
CA THR A 134 1.07 13.43 -17.84
C THR A 134 0.11 13.42 -16.65
N VAL A 135 0.02 12.28 -15.97
CA VAL A 135 -0.89 12.09 -14.84
C VAL A 135 -0.18 11.50 -13.63
N GLU A 136 -0.62 11.92 -12.45
CA GLU A 136 -0.23 11.37 -11.17
C GLU A 136 -1.40 10.66 -10.48
N GLY A 137 -1.04 9.71 -9.61
CA GLY A 137 -1.99 8.99 -8.78
C GLY A 137 -2.88 8.05 -9.60
N GLY A 138 -4.14 7.90 -9.16
CA GLY A 138 -5.07 6.90 -9.65
C GLY A 138 -5.26 5.76 -8.63
N ARG A 139 -6.46 5.16 -8.63
CA ARG A 139 -6.80 3.97 -7.83
C ARG A 139 -6.47 2.66 -8.55
N TYR A 140 -5.70 2.74 -9.63
CA TYR A 140 -5.45 1.65 -10.56
C TYR A 140 -4.01 1.15 -10.40
N ALA A 141 -3.84 -0.17 -10.47
CA ALA A 141 -2.59 -0.81 -10.10
C ALA A 141 -1.62 -0.94 -11.28
N THR A 142 -2.12 -0.94 -12.52
CA THR A 142 -1.29 -1.25 -13.70
C THR A 142 -1.28 -0.14 -14.75
N LEU A 143 -0.16 -0.03 -15.47
CA LEU A 143 0.00 0.95 -16.55
C LEU A 143 -1.08 0.83 -17.64
N PRO A 144 -1.46 -0.38 -18.14
CA PRO A 144 -2.53 -0.50 -19.13
C PRO A 144 -3.88 0.04 -18.63
N GLN A 145 -4.22 -0.19 -17.35
CA GLN A 145 -5.44 0.36 -16.75
C GLN A 145 -5.41 1.88 -16.68
N VAL A 146 -4.29 2.46 -16.26
CA VAL A 146 -4.08 3.91 -16.22
C VAL A 146 -4.20 4.48 -17.63
N ALA A 147 -3.43 3.98 -18.58
CA ALA A 147 -3.36 4.50 -19.93
C ALA A 147 -4.69 4.38 -20.68
N GLY A 148 -5.37 3.24 -20.59
CA GLY A 148 -6.67 3.05 -21.23
C GLY A 148 -7.75 3.99 -20.70
N ARG A 149 -7.76 4.28 -19.39
CA ARG A 149 -8.71 5.22 -18.77
C ARG A 149 -8.38 6.67 -19.09
N VAL A 150 -7.10 7.03 -19.08
CA VAL A 150 -6.64 8.37 -19.48
C VAL A 150 -7.01 8.62 -20.94
N ALA A 151 -6.72 7.68 -21.84
CA ALA A 151 -7.06 7.79 -23.25
C ALA A 151 -8.56 7.99 -23.48
N ARG A 152 -9.40 7.18 -22.83
CA ARG A 152 -10.88 7.30 -22.90
C ARG A 152 -11.39 8.62 -22.30
N ALA A 153 -10.84 9.05 -21.15
CA ALA A 153 -11.22 10.31 -20.51
C ALA A 153 -10.78 11.53 -21.34
N ALA A 154 -9.68 11.41 -22.07
CA ALA A 154 -9.12 12.48 -22.90
C ALA A 154 -9.83 12.63 -24.25
N GLN A 155 -10.36 11.53 -24.78
CA GLN A 155 -11.01 11.46 -26.09
C GLN A 155 -11.93 12.65 -26.44
N PRO A 156 -12.84 13.12 -25.57
CA PRO A 156 -13.76 14.21 -25.90
C PRO A 156 -13.09 15.59 -26.02
N PHE A 157 -11.80 15.70 -25.72
CA PHE A 157 -11.07 16.96 -25.59
C PHE A 157 -9.84 17.05 -26.50
N LEU A 158 -9.64 16.07 -27.39
CA LEU A 158 -8.51 15.99 -28.30
C LEU A 158 -8.97 16.17 -29.76
N PRO A 159 -8.39 17.10 -30.53
CA PRO A 159 -8.84 17.42 -31.87
C PRO A 159 -8.51 16.29 -32.87
N PRO A 160 -9.08 16.29 -34.09
CA PRO A 160 -9.03 15.13 -34.98
C PRO A 160 -7.64 14.76 -35.47
N GLU A 161 -6.72 15.73 -35.56
CA GLU A 161 -5.31 15.57 -35.96
C GLU A 161 -4.48 14.75 -34.96
N VAL A 162 -4.96 14.59 -33.72
CA VAL A 162 -4.29 13.75 -32.73
C VAL A 162 -4.57 12.28 -33.05
N GLY A 163 -3.58 11.61 -33.62
CA GLY A 163 -3.59 10.17 -33.90
C GLY A 163 -2.95 9.32 -32.80
N ARG A 164 -2.05 9.91 -31.99
CA ARG A 164 -1.26 9.21 -30.96
C ARG A 164 -1.49 9.81 -29.58
N LEU A 165 -1.62 8.96 -28.57
CA LEU A 165 -1.80 9.34 -27.18
C LEU A 165 -0.62 8.83 -26.36
N ARG A 166 0.28 9.72 -25.94
CA ARG A 166 1.38 9.39 -25.02
C ARG A 166 0.94 9.65 -23.60
N VAL A 167 0.71 8.59 -22.84
CA VAL A 167 0.40 8.66 -21.41
C VAL A 167 1.68 8.50 -20.62
N GLU A 168 2.00 9.50 -19.81
CA GLU A 168 3.14 9.49 -18.88
C GLU A 168 2.62 9.38 -17.45
N TRP A 169 2.93 8.25 -16.79
CA TRP A 169 2.50 8.01 -15.42
C TRP A 169 3.59 8.45 -14.44
N GLN A 170 3.25 9.42 -13.60
CA GLN A 170 4.15 9.97 -12.61
C GLN A 170 3.81 9.47 -11.20
N ARG A 171 4.85 9.21 -10.41
CA ARG A 171 4.76 8.98 -8.96
C ARG A 171 5.79 9.84 -8.27
N GLN A 172 5.35 10.60 -7.26
CA GLN A 172 6.22 11.49 -6.47
C GLN A 172 7.06 12.45 -7.34
N GLY A 173 6.50 12.94 -8.45
CA GLY A 173 7.20 13.85 -9.36
C GLY A 173 8.19 13.16 -10.33
N VAL A 174 8.25 11.83 -10.40
CA VAL A 174 9.08 11.11 -11.39
C VAL A 174 8.21 10.27 -12.31
N THR A 175 8.48 10.32 -13.61
CA THR A 175 7.80 9.48 -14.59
C THR A 175 8.27 8.04 -14.46
N VAL A 176 7.39 7.14 -14.04
CA VAL A 176 7.71 5.71 -13.82
C VAL A 176 7.35 4.82 -15.02
N ALA A 177 6.55 5.33 -15.94
CA ALA A 177 6.17 4.63 -17.16
C ALA A 177 5.66 5.60 -18.24
N ARG A 178 5.93 5.27 -19.50
CA ARG A 178 5.45 6.01 -20.67
C ARG A 178 4.87 5.02 -21.69
N LEU A 179 3.59 5.19 -22.04
CA LEU A 179 2.90 4.35 -23.01
C LEU A 179 2.32 5.21 -24.13
N VAL A 180 2.62 4.86 -25.37
CA VAL A 180 2.01 5.46 -26.57
C VAL A 180 0.92 4.52 -27.08
N LEU A 181 -0.28 5.05 -27.28
CA LEU A 181 -1.44 4.34 -27.82
C LEU A 181 -1.86 4.99 -29.14
N LEU A 182 -2.26 4.17 -30.11
CA LEU A 182 -2.94 4.66 -31.30
C LEU A 182 -4.40 4.96 -30.98
N ARG A 183 -4.82 6.20 -31.21
CA ARG A 183 -6.20 6.64 -30.94
C ARG A 183 -7.22 5.83 -31.74
N GLN A 184 -6.93 5.54 -33.00
CA GLN A 184 -7.80 4.73 -33.86
C GLN A 184 -7.99 3.30 -33.34
N ALA A 185 -6.93 2.66 -32.83
CA ALA A 185 -7.03 1.32 -32.25
C ALA A 185 -7.95 1.33 -31.02
N MET A 186 -7.82 2.35 -30.17
CA MET A 186 -8.68 2.56 -29.02
C MET A 186 -10.16 2.77 -29.41
N GLU A 187 -10.42 3.52 -30.47
CA GLU A 187 -11.76 3.77 -31.02
C GLU A 187 -12.39 2.51 -31.64
N ALA A 188 -11.61 1.75 -32.41
CA ALA A 188 -12.04 0.47 -32.99
C ALA A 188 -12.39 -0.54 -31.89
N ALA A 189 -11.54 -0.69 -30.88
CA ALA A 189 -11.80 -1.56 -29.73
C ALA A 189 -13.03 -1.12 -28.92
N ALA A 190 -13.28 0.18 -28.79
CA ALA A 190 -14.46 0.70 -28.09
C ALA A 190 -15.78 0.46 -28.85
N THR A 191 -15.72 0.24 -30.17
CA THR A 191 -16.90 0.02 -31.04
C THR A 191 -17.05 -1.45 -31.49
N GLY A 192 -16.25 -2.37 -30.94
CA GLY A 192 -16.27 -3.79 -31.31
C GLY A 192 -15.69 -4.08 -32.71
N ARG A 193 -15.01 -3.11 -33.33
CA ARG A 193 -14.31 -3.25 -34.62
C ARG A 193 -12.82 -3.56 -34.47
N GLY A 194 -12.39 -3.85 -33.25
CA GLY A 194 -11.04 -4.27 -32.93
C GLY A 194 -10.96 -4.88 -31.53
N SER A 195 -9.78 -5.32 -31.11
CA SER A 195 -9.57 -6.03 -29.85
C SER A 195 -8.59 -5.34 -28.89
N ALA A 196 -8.54 -5.81 -27.64
CA ALA A 196 -7.54 -5.34 -26.69
C ALA A 196 -6.11 -5.76 -27.09
N GLU A 197 -5.98 -6.89 -27.77
CA GLU A 197 -4.73 -7.42 -28.32
C GLU A 197 -4.22 -6.54 -29.46
N GLU A 198 -5.09 -6.01 -30.33
CA GLU A 198 -4.70 -5.06 -31.38
C GLU A 198 -4.27 -3.71 -30.81
N VAL A 199 -4.95 -3.23 -29.76
CA VAL A 199 -4.52 -2.05 -29.01
C VAL A 199 -3.12 -2.28 -28.41
N LEU A 200 -2.88 -3.46 -27.84
CA LEU A 200 -1.57 -3.81 -27.27
C LEU A 200 -0.50 -3.93 -28.35
N ALA A 201 -0.79 -4.62 -29.46
CA ALA A 201 0.14 -4.82 -30.57
C ALA A 201 0.55 -3.52 -31.25
N SER A 202 -0.32 -2.50 -31.22
CA SER A 202 -0.04 -1.16 -31.74
C SER A 202 0.49 -0.17 -30.69
N ALA A 203 0.56 -0.58 -29.42
CA ALA A 203 1.09 0.25 -28.35
C ALA A 203 2.63 0.25 -28.38
N SER A 204 3.23 1.37 -28.00
CA SER A 204 4.68 1.45 -27.81
C SER A 204 5.01 1.83 -26.38
N LEU A 205 5.78 0.99 -25.72
CA LEU A 205 6.30 1.23 -24.39
C LEU A 205 7.64 1.96 -24.52
N LEU A 206 7.76 3.11 -23.85
CA LEU A 206 8.98 3.92 -23.89
C LEU A 206 9.70 3.85 -22.55
N PRO A 207 11.04 3.95 -22.52
CA PRO A 207 11.80 4.04 -21.29
C PRO A 207 11.23 5.08 -20.34
N ALA A 208 11.27 4.87 -19.04
CA ALA A 208 10.85 5.85 -18.06
C ALA A 208 11.87 7.00 -17.99
N GLU A 209 11.41 8.24 -18.12
CA GLU A 209 12.28 9.41 -18.10
C GLU A 209 11.45 10.67 -17.82
N GLY A 210 12.10 11.64 -17.17
CA GLY A 210 11.51 12.94 -16.87
C GLY A 210 11.18 13.07 -15.40
N THR A 211 11.38 14.30 -14.91
CA THR A 211 11.09 14.71 -13.54
C THR A 211 10.21 15.94 -13.60
N ALA A 212 9.13 15.94 -12.84
CA ALA A 212 8.16 17.03 -12.81
C ALA A 212 8.82 18.31 -12.30
N PRO A 213 8.67 19.44 -13.03
CA PRO A 213 9.24 20.72 -12.61
C PRO A 213 8.40 21.41 -11.53
N ASN A 214 7.13 21.05 -11.41
CA ASN A 214 6.16 21.81 -10.62
C ASN A 214 6.20 21.44 -9.13
N PRO A 215 6.03 22.43 -8.24
CA PRO A 215 5.88 22.17 -6.82
C PRO A 215 4.55 21.44 -6.54
N SER A 216 4.51 20.73 -5.42
CA SER A 216 3.30 20.04 -4.95
C SER A 216 3.23 20.05 -3.43
N LEU A 217 2.01 20.04 -2.89
CA LEU A 217 1.78 19.88 -1.46
C LEU A 217 0.79 18.73 -1.26
N SER A 218 1.19 17.76 -0.47
CA SER A 218 0.29 16.72 0.03
C SER A 218 0.41 16.64 1.54
N TRP A 219 -0.72 16.65 2.23
CA TRP A 219 -0.77 16.46 3.66
C TRP A 219 -1.98 15.59 4.02
N GLY A 220 -1.94 15.00 5.20
CA GLY A 220 -3.02 14.16 5.66
C GLY A 220 -2.93 13.89 7.15
N ILE A 221 -4.04 13.44 7.70
CA ILE A 221 -4.13 12.90 9.05
C ILE A 221 -4.56 11.45 8.91
N GLU A 222 -3.84 10.54 9.55
CA GLU A 222 -4.10 9.11 9.47
C GLU A 222 -4.15 8.47 10.87
N PRO A 223 -5.08 7.52 11.11
CA PRO A 223 -5.01 6.68 12.29
C PRO A 223 -3.77 5.77 12.18
N ARG A 224 -3.06 5.61 13.29
CA ARG A 224 -1.90 4.71 13.39
C ARG A 224 -2.28 3.54 14.26
N PHE A 225 -2.03 2.33 13.77
CA PHE A 225 -2.23 1.10 14.53
C PHE A 225 -0.98 0.23 14.41
N ALA A 226 -0.38 -0.11 15.55
CA ALA A 226 0.74 -1.02 15.67
C ALA A 226 0.28 -2.27 16.43
N LEU A 227 0.63 -3.44 15.90
CA LEU A 227 0.28 -4.74 16.44
C LEU A 227 1.55 -5.59 16.53
N GLN A 228 1.75 -6.24 17.67
CA GLN A 228 2.77 -7.25 17.86
C GLN A 228 2.10 -8.53 18.35
N LEU A 229 2.40 -9.63 17.67
CA LEU A 229 1.95 -10.97 18.02
C LEU A 229 3.12 -11.75 18.64
N GLY A 230 2.81 -12.75 19.48
CA GLY A 230 3.81 -13.60 20.12
C GLY A 230 4.47 -13.00 21.37
N ASP A 231 3.84 -12.03 22.03
CA ASP A 231 4.33 -11.54 23.33
C ASP A 231 4.20 -12.64 24.39
N PRO A 232 5.26 -12.99 25.14
CA PRO A 232 5.23 -14.13 26.05
C PRO A 232 4.31 -13.94 27.26
N LYS A 233 3.88 -12.71 27.57
CA LYS A 233 2.99 -12.43 28.72
C LYS A 233 1.52 -12.32 28.33
N THR A 234 1.22 -11.64 27.22
CA THR A 234 -0.19 -11.36 26.82
C THR A 234 -0.57 -11.97 25.47
N GLY A 235 0.35 -12.61 24.76
CA GLY A 235 0.18 -13.12 23.40
C GLY A 235 0.15 -12.02 22.34
N VAL A 236 -0.49 -10.89 22.65
CA VAL A 236 -0.67 -9.75 21.76
C VAL A 236 -0.39 -8.43 22.49
N ARG A 237 0.29 -7.51 21.79
CA ARG A 237 0.46 -6.11 22.18
C ARG A 237 -0.04 -5.21 21.06
N TRP A 238 -0.57 -4.05 21.41
CA TRP A 238 -1.08 -3.10 20.44
C TRP A 238 -0.88 -1.66 20.90
N GLN A 239 -0.89 -0.75 19.92
CA GLN A 239 -0.90 0.69 20.16
C GLN A 239 -1.64 1.39 19.03
N THR A 240 -2.53 2.30 19.40
CA THR A 240 -3.27 3.14 18.46
C THR A 240 -3.02 4.61 18.72
N GLY A 241 -3.15 5.42 17.68
CA GLY A 241 -2.93 6.85 17.74
C GLY A 241 -3.31 7.54 16.44
N ALA A 242 -2.85 8.78 16.27
CA ALA A 242 -2.99 9.53 15.05
C ALA A 242 -1.64 10.12 14.63
N ALA A 243 -1.46 10.30 13.33
CA ALA A 243 -0.33 11.05 12.78
C ALA A 243 -0.84 12.11 11.80
N VAL A 244 -0.17 13.25 11.80
CA VAL A 244 -0.29 14.27 10.76
C VAL A 244 1.01 14.30 9.98
N GLY A 245 0.91 14.20 8.67
CA GLY A 245 2.06 14.21 7.77
C GLY A 245 1.88 15.24 6.68
N ALA A 246 2.99 15.83 6.25
CA ALA A 246 3.03 16.72 5.09
C ALA A 246 4.28 16.43 4.25
N ARG A 247 4.13 16.61 2.94
CA ARG A 247 5.19 16.58 1.95
C ARG A 247 5.03 17.78 1.03
N LEU A 248 6.06 18.61 1.00
CA LEU A 248 6.22 19.73 0.10
C LEU A 248 7.22 19.36 -0.98
N GLY A 249 6.73 19.06 -2.19
CA GLY A 249 7.55 18.94 -3.39
C GLY A 249 7.95 20.34 -3.88
N LEU A 250 9.25 20.58 -4.02
CA LEU A 250 9.82 21.84 -4.47
C LEU A 250 10.01 21.90 -6.00
N GLY A 251 9.69 20.82 -6.71
CA GLY A 251 9.93 20.66 -8.14
C GLY A 251 11.29 20.01 -8.43
N HIS A 252 11.47 19.56 -9.67
CA HIS A 252 12.70 18.91 -10.15
C HIS A 252 13.16 17.73 -9.27
N GLY A 253 12.19 17.02 -8.68
CA GLY A 253 12.43 15.85 -7.85
C GLY A 253 12.72 16.14 -6.38
N PHE A 254 12.91 17.40 -5.99
CA PHE A 254 13.17 17.78 -4.60
C PHE A 254 11.89 17.79 -3.77
N ALA A 255 11.97 17.32 -2.53
CA ALA A 255 10.89 17.43 -1.56
C ALA A 255 11.40 17.53 -0.12
N LEU A 256 10.58 18.15 0.73
CA LEU A 256 10.67 18.10 2.18
C LEU A 256 9.46 17.34 2.71
N ALA A 257 9.68 16.34 3.56
CA ALA A 257 8.61 15.57 4.16
C ALA A 257 8.78 15.51 5.68
N GLY A 258 7.67 15.56 6.41
CA GLY A 258 7.67 15.47 7.86
C GLY A 258 6.37 14.92 8.41
N SER A 259 6.43 14.31 9.58
CA SER A 259 5.24 13.85 10.31
C SER A 259 5.38 14.07 11.82
N LEU A 260 4.23 14.27 12.46
CA LEU A 260 4.07 14.27 13.91
C LEU A 260 3.08 13.17 14.27
N ALA A 261 3.34 12.43 15.33
CA ALA A 261 2.44 11.37 15.79
C ALA A 261 2.15 11.48 17.28
N GLN A 262 0.91 11.14 17.64
CA GLN A 262 0.43 11.04 19.00
C GLN A 262 -0.15 9.66 19.25
N ALA A 263 0.45 8.91 20.16
CA ALA A 263 -0.10 7.69 20.72
C ALA A 263 -1.25 8.05 21.68
N VAL A 264 -2.37 7.34 21.58
CA VAL A 264 -3.58 7.61 22.38
C VAL A 264 -3.84 6.49 23.36
N ALA A 265 -3.80 5.24 22.90
CA ALA A 265 -4.07 4.07 23.73
C ALA A 265 -3.23 2.88 23.28
N GLY A 266 -2.97 1.95 24.19
CA GLY A 266 -2.20 0.75 23.89
C GLY A 266 -1.53 0.17 25.12
N ASN A 267 -0.87 -0.95 24.90
CA ASN A 267 -0.05 -1.65 25.89
C ASN A 267 1.32 -2.06 25.32
N LEU A 268 1.70 -1.56 24.13
CA LEU A 268 2.97 -1.85 23.46
C LEU A 268 4.19 -1.39 24.27
N ASP A 269 4.02 -0.35 25.09
CA ASP A 269 5.01 0.20 26.03
C ASP A 269 5.38 -0.76 27.17
N LYS A 270 4.56 -1.80 27.39
CA LYS A 270 4.73 -2.85 28.40
C LYS A 270 5.44 -4.10 27.86
N GLY A 271 5.93 -4.07 26.62
CA GLY A 271 6.76 -5.14 26.08
C GLY A 271 8.02 -5.36 26.91
N LEU A 272 8.54 -6.59 26.89
CA LEU A 272 9.78 -6.91 27.56
C LEU A 272 10.96 -6.15 26.91
N PRO A 273 11.95 -5.71 27.70
CA PRO A 273 13.17 -5.18 27.12
C PRO A 273 13.88 -6.27 26.30
N SER A 274 14.60 -5.87 25.27
CA SER A 274 15.45 -6.81 24.53
C SER A 274 16.58 -7.31 25.43
N ASP A 275 16.85 -8.62 25.37
CA ASP A 275 17.97 -9.32 25.98
C ASP A 275 19.11 -9.62 24.98
N SER A 276 19.04 -9.03 23.78
CA SER A 276 20.04 -9.21 22.74
C SER A 276 21.39 -8.65 23.19
N GLN A 277 22.46 -9.40 22.96
CA GLN A 277 23.83 -8.89 23.12
C GLN A 277 24.32 -8.14 21.87
N LEU A 278 23.66 -8.34 20.73
CA LEU A 278 23.89 -7.58 19.51
C LEU A 278 23.24 -6.19 19.60
N PRO A 279 23.68 -5.19 18.81
CA PRO A 279 23.04 -3.88 18.78
C PRO A 279 21.51 -3.95 18.62
N HIS A 280 20.77 -3.21 19.46
CA HIS A 280 19.30 -3.24 19.50
C HIS A 280 18.67 -2.44 18.35
N VAL A 281 18.83 -2.91 17.11
CA VAL A 281 18.41 -2.16 15.92
C VAL A 281 16.89 -2.04 15.77
N ARG A 282 16.13 -3.05 16.22
CA ARG A 282 14.65 -3.11 16.13
C ARG A 282 13.97 -3.67 17.38
N SER A 283 14.75 -4.15 18.35
CA SER A 283 14.25 -4.91 19.49
C SER A 283 13.77 -4.04 20.64
N ASP A 284 14.17 -2.76 20.70
CA ASP A 284 13.74 -1.80 21.72
C ASP A 284 12.36 -1.16 21.44
N TYR A 285 11.50 -1.79 20.63
CA TYR A 285 10.20 -1.24 20.23
C TYR A 285 9.32 -0.79 21.43
N ALA A 286 9.38 -1.51 22.55
CA ALA A 286 8.61 -1.17 23.76
C ALA A 286 9.10 0.13 24.42
N ARG A 287 10.41 0.43 24.35
CA ARG A 287 10.97 1.70 24.84
C ARG A 287 10.56 2.86 23.94
N TYR A 288 10.64 2.67 22.63
CA TYR A 288 10.13 3.65 21.65
C TYR A 288 8.63 3.92 21.82
N ALA A 289 7.83 2.90 22.12
CA ALA A 289 6.40 3.05 22.43
C ALA A 289 6.15 3.83 23.72
N ARG A 290 6.95 3.58 24.75
CA ARG A 290 6.83 4.21 26.07
C ARG A 290 7.19 5.70 26.06
N GLU A 291 8.30 6.05 25.41
CA GLU A 291 8.85 7.40 25.42
C GLU A 291 8.38 8.25 24.23
N GLY A 292 8.15 7.62 23.07
CA GLY A 292 7.74 8.27 21.82
C GLY A 292 6.22 8.52 21.71
N LYS A 293 5.52 8.77 22.83
CA LYS A 293 4.07 9.05 22.83
C LYS A 293 3.73 10.23 21.93
N THR A 294 4.53 11.30 21.99
CA THR A 294 4.50 12.43 21.05
C THR A 294 5.85 12.46 20.33
N SER A 295 5.85 12.13 19.05
CA SER A 295 7.07 11.84 18.29
C SER A 295 7.12 12.58 16.94
N ILE A 296 8.32 12.65 16.35
CA ILE A 296 8.56 13.04 14.97
C ILE A 296 8.98 11.77 14.21
N PRO A 297 8.04 10.95 13.68
CA PRO A 297 8.40 9.68 13.06
C PRO A 297 9.33 9.86 11.86
N ALA A 298 9.10 10.89 11.05
CA ALA A 298 9.96 11.26 9.93
C ALA A 298 10.07 12.78 9.77
N LEU A 299 11.23 13.25 9.36
CA LEU A 299 11.50 14.64 8.95
C LEU A 299 12.77 14.63 8.09
N TYR A 300 12.61 14.68 6.77
CA TYR A 300 13.72 14.54 5.84
C TYR A 300 13.57 15.42 4.61
N ALA A 301 14.70 15.74 4.01
CA ALA A 301 14.79 16.24 2.65
C ALA A 301 15.08 15.06 1.72
N GLU A 302 14.54 15.10 0.51
CA GLU A 302 14.87 14.12 -0.51
C GLU A 302 14.92 14.71 -1.91
N ARG A 303 15.58 13.98 -2.81
CA ARG A 303 15.53 14.18 -4.25
C ARG A 303 15.28 12.83 -4.91
N ILE A 304 14.23 12.72 -5.71
CA ILE A 304 13.94 11.55 -6.56
C ILE A 304 13.97 12.00 -8.02
N TRP A 305 14.73 11.33 -8.88
CA TRP A 305 14.83 11.72 -10.30
C TRP A 305 15.19 10.53 -11.20
N THR A 306 15.12 10.76 -12.50
CA THR A 306 15.57 9.83 -13.56
C THR A 306 16.86 10.35 -14.19
N PRO A 307 18.06 9.88 -13.76
CA PRO A 307 19.34 10.38 -14.31
C PRO A 307 19.57 9.99 -15.77
N ALA A 308 18.94 8.91 -16.22
CA ALA A 308 18.96 8.41 -17.60
C ALA A 308 17.66 7.62 -17.86
N PRO A 309 17.32 7.31 -19.13
CA PRO A 309 16.18 6.45 -19.44
C PRO A 309 16.23 5.13 -18.65
N ASP A 310 15.14 4.79 -17.97
CA ASP A 310 14.98 3.59 -17.12
C ASP A 310 15.86 3.51 -15.86
N TRP A 311 16.61 4.58 -15.56
CA TRP A 311 17.31 4.73 -14.29
C TRP A 311 16.51 5.62 -13.36
N PHE A 312 16.39 5.20 -12.12
CA PHE A 312 15.78 5.95 -11.03
C PHE A 312 16.81 6.13 -9.93
N ALA A 313 16.88 7.31 -9.36
CA ALA A 313 17.74 7.60 -8.23
C ALA A 313 16.97 8.34 -7.15
N ARG A 314 17.31 8.04 -5.90
CA ARG A 314 16.79 8.72 -4.72
C ARG A 314 17.92 9.02 -3.76
N LEU A 315 17.92 10.23 -3.23
CA LEU A 315 18.77 10.64 -2.12
C LEU A 315 17.88 11.21 -1.03
N THR A 316 18.02 10.73 0.21
CA THR A 316 17.23 11.16 1.36
C THR A 316 18.15 11.46 2.54
N ALA A 317 17.89 12.55 3.27
CA ALA A 317 18.66 12.93 4.45
C ALA A 317 17.78 13.51 5.56
N GLY A 318 17.99 13.09 6.81
CA GLY A 318 17.30 13.61 7.99
C GLY A 318 16.84 12.51 8.94
N LEU A 319 15.69 12.71 9.58
CA LEU A 319 15.01 11.70 10.40
C LEU A 319 14.23 10.77 9.46
N LEU A 320 14.86 9.67 9.05
CA LEU A 320 14.34 8.78 8.00
C LEU A 320 13.14 7.95 8.48
N GLU A 321 13.22 7.46 9.71
CA GLU A 321 12.22 6.61 10.33
C GLU A 321 12.29 6.73 11.87
N PRO A 322 11.33 6.19 12.65
CA PRO A 322 11.32 6.31 14.11
C PRO A 322 12.64 5.97 14.82
N MET A 323 13.35 4.95 14.33
CA MET A 323 14.55 4.41 14.99
C MET A 323 15.86 4.91 14.38
N PHE A 324 15.87 5.45 13.17
CA PHE A 324 17.10 5.83 12.47
C PHE A 324 16.98 7.18 11.75
N ALA A 325 18.04 7.96 11.89
CA ALA A 325 18.28 9.20 11.16
C ALA A 325 19.58 9.05 10.37
N GLY A 326 19.76 9.76 9.27
CA GLY A 326 20.99 9.68 8.48
C GLY A 326 20.77 10.05 7.02
N VAL A 327 21.60 9.47 6.17
CA VAL A 327 21.58 9.66 4.71
C VAL A 327 21.38 8.31 4.03
N SER A 328 20.53 8.28 3.01
CA SER A 328 20.19 7.11 2.21
C SER A 328 20.25 7.46 0.73
N GLY A 329 20.98 6.67 -0.05
CA GLY A 329 21.05 6.75 -1.50
C GLY A 329 20.56 5.45 -2.11
N GLU A 330 19.65 5.54 -3.07
CA GLU A 330 19.07 4.40 -3.77
C GLU A 330 19.20 4.64 -5.28
N VAL A 331 19.59 3.63 -6.04
CA VAL A 331 19.58 3.63 -7.51
C VAL A 331 18.92 2.36 -8.00
N LEU A 332 18.00 2.48 -8.94
CA LEU A 332 17.30 1.38 -9.58
C LEU A 332 17.44 1.51 -11.10
N TRP A 333 17.97 0.48 -11.75
CA TRP A 333 17.88 0.32 -13.19
C TRP A 333 16.77 -0.68 -13.51
N ARG A 334 15.71 -0.21 -14.17
CA ARG A 334 14.53 -0.99 -14.55
C ARG A 334 14.23 -0.77 -16.04
N PRO A 335 14.96 -1.45 -16.94
CA PRO A 335 14.73 -1.35 -18.37
C PRO A 335 13.31 -1.79 -18.74
N VAL A 336 12.67 -1.01 -19.60
CA VAL A 336 11.24 -1.16 -19.86
C VAL A 336 10.88 -2.43 -20.65
N ASP A 337 11.84 -2.97 -21.40
CA ASP A 337 11.74 -4.13 -22.29
C ASP A 337 12.27 -5.43 -21.68
N ARG A 338 12.63 -5.43 -20.38
CA ARG A 338 13.17 -6.61 -19.70
C ARG A 338 12.31 -7.04 -18.51
N PRO A 339 12.26 -8.35 -18.23
CA PRO A 339 11.55 -8.89 -17.07
C PRO A 339 12.38 -8.79 -15.78
N TYR A 340 13.36 -7.88 -15.69
CA TYR A 340 14.20 -7.76 -14.50
C TYR A 340 14.61 -6.32 -14.21
N ALA A 341 15.04 -6.07 -12.98
CA ALA A 341 15.59 -4.80 -12.53
C ALA A 341 16.71 -5.03 -11.51
N ILE A 342 17.64 -4.08 -11.42
CA ILE A 342 18.77 -4.12 -10.49
C ILE A 342 18.73 -2.86 -9.62
N GLY A 343 18.73 -3.04 -8.30
CA GLY A 343 18.73 -1.96 -7.32
C GLY A 343 20.00 -1.97 -6.48
N LEU A 344 20.49 -0.79 -6.11
CA LEU A 344 21.55 -0.60 -5.13
C LEU A 344 21.10 0.43 -4.10
N ASP A 345 21.11 0.02 -2.84
CA ASP A 345 20.80 0.87 -1.70
C ASP A 345 22.06 1.05 -0.86
N LEU A 346 22.39 2.28 -0.46
CA LEU A 346 23.51 2.61 0.41
C LEU A 346 23.03 3.59 1.49
N ASN A 347 23.27 3.27 2.76
CA ASN A 347 22.79 4.10 3.87
C ASN A 347 23.89 4.29 4.90
N TRP A 348 23.96 5.49 5.48
CA TRP A 348 24.72 5.76 6.69
C TRP A 348 23.76 6.36 7.71
N VAL A 349 23.50 5.60 8.77
CA VAL A 349 22.43 5.90 9.72
C VAL A 349 22.93 5.85 11.15
N ALA A 350 22.35 6.71 11.99
CA ALA A 350 22.51 6.75 13.42
C ALA A 350 21.19 6.40 14.11
N GLN A 351 21.26 5.60 15.16
CA GLN A 351 20.10 5.23 15.93
C GLN A 351 19.58 6.41 16.73
N ARG A 352 18.28 6.66 16.66
CA ARG A 352 17.60 7.79 17.29
C ARG A 352 17.30 7.51 18.76
N GLU A 353 17.20 8.56 19.55
CA GLU A 353 16.74 8.46 20.95
C GLU A 353 15.24 8.11 21.02
N TYR A 354 14.83 7.44 22.10
CA TYR A 354 13.52 6.79 22.21
C TYR A 354 12.32 7.74 22.15
N ARG A 355 12.48 9.05 22.41
CA ARG A 355 11.41 10.05 22.22
C ARG A 355 11.20 10.40 20.76
N GLN A 356 12.05 9.92 19.85
CA GLN A 356 11.94 10.11 18.40
C GLN A 356 11.92 11.60 18.03
N ARG A 357 12.83 12.37 18.64
CA ARG A 357 13.09 13.78 18.28
C ARG A 357 14.37 13.83 17.45
N PHE A 358 15.28 14.75 17.76
CA PHE A 358 16.52 15.00 17.01
C PHE A 358 17.77 14.31 17.59
N SER A 359 17.70 13.82 18.82
CA SER A 359 18.85 13.19 19.49
C SER A 359 19.08 11.75 19.02
N THR A 360 20.31 11.27 19.19
CA THR A 360 20.76 9.92 18.83
C THR A 360 21.30 9.17 20.05
N LEU A 361 21.27 7.83 20.01
CA LEU A 361 21.81 6.95 21.06
C LEU A 361 23.32 6.68 20.92
N GLY A 362 23.97 7.25 19.89
CA GLY A 362 25.42 7.11 19.66
C GLY A 362 25.82 5.88 18.82
N TYR A 363 24.89 4.95 18.57
CA TYR A 363 25.10 3.87 17.59
C TYR A 363 24.97 4.40 16.17
N SER A 364 25.93 4.10 15.29
CA SER A 364 25.86 4.40 13.87
C SER A 364 26.40 3.24 13.03
N VAL A 365 25.85 3.08 11.83
CA VAL A 365 26.17 1.96 10.94
C VAL A 365 26.01 2.37 9.48
N ALA A 366 26.90 1.86 8.63
CA ALA A 366 26.72 1.88 7.19
C ALA A 366 26.10 0.56 6.73
N THR A 367 25.02 0.63 5.97
CA THR A 367 24.34 -0.52 5.37
C THR A 367 24.34 -0.38 3.85
N GLY A 368 24.23 -1.51 3.16
CA GLY A 368 24.10 -1.47 1.70
C GLY A 368 23.60 -2.79 1.15
N HIS A 369 22.73 -2.73 0.15
CA HIS A 369 22.09 -3.91 -0.43
C HIS A 369 22.10 -3.82 -1.95
N LEU A 370 22.53 -4.90 -2.60
CA LEU A 370 22.30 -5.14 -4.02
C LEU A 370 21.04 -6.00 -4.16
N SER A 371 20.10 -5.56 -4.97
CA SER A 371 18.83 -6.24 -5.19
C SER A 371 18.67 -6.61 -6.67
N LEU A 372 18.30 -7.85 -6.95
CA LEU A 372 17.82 -8.31 -8.26
C LEU A 372 16.34 -8.62 -8.16
N TYR A 373 15.55 -7.99 -9.02
CA TYR A 373 14.13 -8.24 -9.19
C TYR A 373 13.93 -8.95 -10.52
N ALA A 374 13.15 -10.03 -10.56
CA ALA A 374 12.90 -10.77 -11.79
C ALA A 374 11.47 -11.33 -11.85
N ASP A 375 10.78 -11.04 -12.96
CA ASP A 375 9.59 -11.76 -13.38
C ASP A 375 10.03 -13.08 -14.00
N LEU A 376 9.71 -14.20 -13.35
CA LEU A 376 10.12 -15.51 -13.80
C LEU A 376 9.18 -15.98 -14.92
N PRO A 377 9.69 -16.63 -15.98
CA PRO A 377 8.88 -17.11 -17.10
C PRO A 377 8.00 -18.32 -16.74
N VAL A 378 8.02 -18.74 -15.47
CA VAL A 378 7.30 -19.90 -14.96
C VAL A 378 6.32 -19.48 -13.87
N TRP A 379 5.12 -20.06 -13.92
CA TRP A 379 4.10 -19.98 -12.86
C TRP A 379 3.70 -18.56 -12.41
N ASN A 380 3.94 -17.53 -13.25
CA ASN A 380 3.72 -16.12 -12.92
C ASN A 380 4.37 -15.69 -11.59
N LEU A 381 5.56 -16.24 -11.31
CA LEU A 381 6.30 -15.91 -10.10
C LEU A 381 7.13 -14.64 -10.27
N TYR A 382 7.20 -13.87 -9.20
CA TYR A 382 8.11 -12.75 -9.06
C TYR A 382 9.12 -13.07 -7.97
N ALA A 383 10.41 -12.94 -8.30
CA ALA A 383 11.51 -13.21 -7.39
C ALA A 383 12.28 -11.94 -7.05
N VAL A 384 12.68 -11.84 -5.78
CA VAL A 384 13.57 -10.78 -5.30
C VAL A 384 14.73 -11.44 -4.56
N LEU A 385 15.94 -11.24 -5.06
CA LEU A 385 17.17 -11.61 -4.38
C LEU A 385 17.84 -10.35 -3.84
N ARG A 386 18.27 -10.38 -2.59
CA ARG A 386 19.00 -9.27 -1.97
C ARG A 386 20.22 -9.83 -1.26
N ALA A 387 21.34 -9.12 -1.39
CA ALA A 387 22.55 -9.42 -0.63
C ALA A 387 23.17 -8.11 -0.15
N GLY A 388 23.64 -8.07 1.08
CA GLY A 388 24.09 -6.81 1.67
C GLY A 388 24.50 -6.85 3.13
N ARG A 389 24.79 -5.66 3.64
CA ARG A 389 25.10 -5.42 5.05
C ARG A 389 23.88 -4.84 5.76
N TYR A 390 23.51 -5.45 6.88
CA TYR A 390 22.35 -5.10 7.68
C TYR A 390 22.68 -4.14 8.83
N LEU A 391 21.64 -3.65 9.51
CA LEU A 391 21.74 -2.63 10.56
C LEU A 391 22.56 -3.09 11.77
N ALA A 392 22.59 -4.39 12.08
CA ALA A 392 23.40 -4.93 13.18
C ALA A 392 24.87 -5.16 12.74
N GLY A 393 25.19 -4.85 11.48
CA GLY A 393 26.54 -4.92 10.92
C GLY A 393 26.88 -6.25 10.24
N ASP A 394 25.99 -7.24 10.32
CA ASP A 394 26.05 -8.54 9.68
C ASP A 394 25.82 -8.46 8.17
N TRP A 395 26.30 -9.48 7.44
CA TRP A 395 26.12 -9.64 6.00
C TRP A 395 25.21 -10.83 5.72
N GLY A 396 24.34 -10.71 4.73
CA GLY A 396 23.40 -11.75 4.33
C GLY A 396 22.85 -11.59 2.94
#